data_AF-A0A2N2PSR3-F1
#
_entry.id   AF-A0A2N2PSR3-F1
#
_cell.length_a   1.000
_cell.length_b   1.000
_cell.length_c   1.000
_cell.angle_alpha   90.00
_cell.angle_beta   90.00
_cell.angle_gamma   90.00
#
_symmetry.space_group_name_H-M   'P 1'
#
loop_
_entity.id
_entity.type
_entity.pdbx_description
1 polymer ?
#
loop_
_entity_poly.entity_id
_entity_poly.type
_entity_poly.pdbx_seq_one_letter_code
_entity_poly.pdbx_strand_id
1 'polypeptide(L)'
;MANPNTADIRSYLTSAYSDEEITVLCTDYFRDVSDNFAAGLTKRQKIQLLLDHCQRRELILNLLAALQKDRPEQYRKRFGAVAVEIESPIHLELVRVPAGEFLMGSDPAKDKNADDDEKPQHRLYLPDFDIGKYPVTVAQFNVFVKATGHPTAAEQQGYSRVWMGTKWEEVSGAVYTWPGATLWPSVSG
;
A
#
# COMPACT_ATOMS: atom_id res chain seq x y z
N MET A 1 -13.87 -7.54 -21.51
CA MET A 1 -12.59 -7.65 -22.25
C MET A 1 -11.60 -8.33 -21.33
N ALA A 2 -10.79 -9.27 -21.82
CA ALA A 2 -9.92 -10.09 -20.98
C ALA A 2 -8.74 -9.29 -20.42
N ASN A 3 -8.32 -9.59 -19.18
CA ASN A 3 -7.10 -9.04 -18.60
C ASN A 3 -5.89 -9.33 -19.52
N PRO A 4 -4.96 -8.38 -19.71
CA PRO A 4 -3.77 -8.59 -20.54
C PRO A 4 -3.01 -9.83 -20.07
N ASN A 5 -2.68 -10.73 -20.99
CA ASN A 5 -1.89 -11.91 -20.64
C ASN A 5 -0.41 -11.53 -20.42
N THR A 6 0.36 -12.42 -19.81
CA THR A 6 1.79 -12.17 -19.50
C THR A 6 2.64 -11.88 -20.75
N ALA A 7 2.27 -12.40 -21.92
CA ALA A 7 2.98 -12.12 -23.17
C ALA A 7 2.75 -10.68 -23.65
N ASP A 8 1.54 -10.16 -23.48
CA ASP A 8 1.20 -8.76 -23.82
C ASP A 8 1.94 -7.79 -22.90
N ILE A 9 1.99 -8.08 -21.59
CA ILE A 9 2.74 -7.27 -20.61
C ILE A 9 4.24 -7.29 -20.93
N ARG A 10 4.81 -8.46 -21.25
CA ARG A 10 6.21 -8.57 -21.68
C ARG A 10 6.50 -7.72 -22.92
N SER A 11 5.63 -7.80 -23.92
CA SER A 11 5.75 -7.01 -25.15
C SER A 11 5.70 -5.50 -24.86
N TYR A 12 4.81 -5.08 -23.98
CA TYR A 12 4.72 -3.68 -23.55
C TYR A 12 5.99 -3.22 -22.82
N LEU A 13 6.43 -3.93 -21.78
CA LEU A 13 7.66 -3.61 -21.05
C LEU A 13 8.89 -3.54 -21.98
N THR A 14 8.97 -4.44 -22.96
CA THR A 14 10.09 -4.48 -23.90
C THR A 14 10.12 -3.28 -24.84
N SER A 15 8.95 -2.77 -25.25
CA SER A 15 8.83 -1.67 -26.22
C SER A 15 8.76 -0.30 -25.59
N ALA A 16 8.12 -0.18 -24.42
CA ALA A 16 7.89 1.10 -23.75
C ALA A 16 9.03 1.51 -22.83
N TYR A 17 9.75 0.57 -22.21
CA TYR A 17 10.78 0.89 -21.20
C TYR A 17 12.20 0.64 -21.71
N SER A 18 13.12 1.51 -21.31
CA SER A 18 14.57 1.31 -21.40
C SER A 18 15.07 0.34 -20.32
N ASP A 19 16.35 -0.03 -20.34
CA ASP A 19 16.94 -0.93 -19.33
C ASP A 19 16.94 -0.25 -17.94
N GLU A 20 17.45 0.98 -17.85
CA GLU A 20 17.43 1.80 -16.65
C GLU A 20 16.00 2.04 -16.14
N GLU A 21 15.04 2.30 -17.02
CA GLU A 21 13.65 2.55 -16.61
C GLU A 21 12.99 1.30 -16.02
N ILE A 22 13.32 0.10 -16.52
CA ILE A 22 12.89 -1.15 -15.88
C ILE A 22 13.51 -1.27 -14.48
N THR A 23 14.76 -0.88 -14.32
CA THR A 23 15.40 -0.86 -12.99
C THR A 23 14.70 0.10 -12.05
N VAL A 24 14.45 1.34 -12.47
CA VAL A 24 13.73 2.34 -11.65
C VAL A 24 12.32 1.84 -11.29
N LEU A 25 11.55 1.35 -12.27
CA LEU A 25 10.23 0.78 -12.03
C LEU A 25 10.26 -0.33 -10.96
N CYS A 26 11.25 -1.23 -11.03
CA CYS A 26 11.39 -2.29 -10.04
C CYS A 26 11.82 -1.73 -8.68
N THR A 27 12.72 -0.76 -8.63
CA THR A 27 13.15 -0.14 -7.37
C THR A 27 12.00 0.56 -6.64
N ASP A 28 11.09 1.19 -7.40
CA ASP A 28 9.96 1.94 -6.85
C ASP A 28 8.79 1.03 -6.42
N TYR A 29 8.48 0.01 -7.22
CA TYR A 29 7.26 -0.79 -7.04
C TYR A 29 7.50 -2.26 -6.65
N PHE A 30 8.70 -2.81 -6.90
CA PHE A 30 9.03 -4.22 -6.73
C PHE A 30 10.46 -4.39 -6.17
N ARG A 31 10.75 -3.79 -5.01
CA ARG A 31 12.11 -3.70 -4.47
C ARG A 31 12.79 -5.07 -4.32
N ASP A 32 12.05 -6.09 -3.88
CA ASP A 32 12.52 -7.49 -3.84
C ASP A 32 13.09 -7.98 -5.18
N VAL A 33 12.53 -7.53 -6.31
CA VAL A 33 13.00 -7.88 -7.65
C VAL A 33 14.25 -7.08 -7.99
N SER A 34 14.27 -5.78 -7.69
CA SER A 34 15.44 -4.94 -7.98
C SER A 34 16.67 -5.33 -7.18
N ASP A 35 16.50 -5.76 -5.93
CA ASP A 35 17.60 -6.19 -5.05
C ASP A 35 18.30 -7.45 -5.59
N ASN A 36 17.59 -8.25 -6.38
CA ASN A 36 18.11 -9.44 -7.05
C ASN A 36 18.73 -9.14 -8.43
N PHE A 37 18.82 -7.87 -8.83
CA PHE A 37 19.47 -7.52 -10.09
C PHE A 37 20.99 -7.59 -9.99
N ALA A 38 21.55 -8.74 -10.38
CA ALA A 38 22.99 -8.91 -10.55
C ALA A 38 23.55 -7.94 -11.61
N ALA A 39 24.82 -7.54 -11.43
CA ALA A 39 25.53 -6.69 -12.38
C ALA A 39 25.57 -7.35 -13.78
N GLY A 40 25.18 -6.60 -14.81
CA GLY A 40 25.23 -7.06 -16.20
C GLY A 40 23.97 -7.79 -16.69
N LEU A 41 22.88 -7.85 -15.92
CA LEU A 41 21.60 -8.35 -16.43
C LEU A 41 21.06 -7.47 -17.56
N THR A 42 20.65 -8.10 -18.65
CA THR A 42 19.98 -7.43 -19.77
C THR A 42 18.54 -7.04 -19.43
N LYS A 43 18.01 -6.00 -20.07
CA LYS A 43 16.59 -5.62 -20.02
C LYS A 43 15.63 -6.81 -20.12
N ARG A 44 15.88 -7.74 -21.04
CA ARG A 44 15.02 -8.92 -21.25
C ARG A 44 15.03 -9.85 -20.03
N GLN A 45 16.18 -10.03 -19.39
CA GLN A 45 16.30 -10.83 -18.18
C GLN A 45 15.62 -10.15 -16.99
N LYS A 46 15.79 -8.82 -16.84
CA LYS A 46 15.10 -8.04 -15.80
C LYS A 46 13.58 -8.14 -15.94
N ILE A 47 13.05 -7.96 -17.15
CA ILE A 47 11.61 -8.14 -17.44
C ILE A 47 11.15 -9.57 -17.12
N GLN A 48 11.95 -10.58 -17.47
CA GLN A 48 11.59 -11.96 -17.19
C GLN A 48 11.56 -12.27 -15.69
N LEU A 49 12.52 -11.74 -14.92
CA LEU A 49 12.53 -11.85 -13.46
C LEU A 49 11.32 -11.17 -12.83
N LEU A 50 10.98 -9.96 -13.29
CA LEU A 50 9.79 -9.24 -12.83
C LEU A 50 8.51 -10.04 -13.10
N LEU A 51 8.34 -10.55 -14.33
CA LEU A 51 7.15 -11.31 -14.69
C LEU A 51 7.06 -12.64 -13.94
N ASP A 52 8.17 -13.37 -13.77
CA ASP A 52 8.21 -14.61 -13.00
C ASP A 52 7.88 -14.35 -11.52
N HIS A 53 8.43 -13.28 -10.94
CA HIS A 53 8.09 -12.84 -9.59
C HIS A 53 6.60 -12.51 -9.44
N CYS A 54 6.05 -11.70 -10.35
CA CYS A 54 4.63 -11.33 -10.33
C CYS A 54 3.71 -12.53 -10.56
N GLN A 55 4.10 -13.49 -11.39
CA GLN A 55 3.30 -14.71 -11.59
C GLN A 55 3.31 -15.61 -10.35
N ARG A 56 4.48 -15.85 -9.74
CA ARG A 56 4.61 -16.73 -8.57
C ARG A 56 3.93 -16.17 -7.32
N ARG A 57 3.87 -14.84 -7.19
CA ARG A 57 3.28 -14.16 -6.03
C ARG A 57 1.89 -13.58 -6.31
N GLU A 58 1.29 -13.89 -7.46
CA GLU A 58 -0.04 -13.39 -7.86
C GLU A 58 -0.15 -11.84 -7.94
N LEU A 59 0.96 -11.16 -8.26
CA LEU A 59 1.09 -9.68 -8.28
C LEU A 59 0.87 -9.06 -9.67
N ILE A 60 0.26 -9.78 -10.62
CA ILE A 60 0.08 -9.28 -12.00
C ILE A 60 -0.80 -8.02 -12.03
N LEU A 61 -1.83 -7.94 -11.18
CA LEU A 61 -2.69 -6.76 -11.07
C LEU A 61 -1.92 -5.54 -10.53
N ASN A 62 -1.02 -5.75 -9.57
CA ASN A 62 -0.15 -4.71 -9.04
C ASN A 62 0.82 -4.19 -10.09
N LEU A 63 1.37 -5.08 -10.92
CA LEU A 63 2.20 -4.68 -12.05
C LEU A 63 1.40 -3.82 -13.04
N LEU A 64 0.19 -4.23 -13.39
CA LEU A 64 -0.68 -3.43 -14.26
C LEU A 64 -1.01 -2.06 -13.65
N ALA A 65 -1.32 -2.00 -12.36
CA ALA A 65 -1.58 -0.74 -11.66
C ALA A 65 -0.33 0.17 -11.61
N ALA A 66 0.86 -0.39 -11.37
CA ALA A 66 2.12 0.34 -11.41
C ALA A 66 2.38 0.91 -12.81
N LEU A 67 2.17 0.11 -13.87
CA LEU A 67 2.33 0.55 -15.26
C LEU A 67 1.32 1.64 -15.66
N GLN A 68 0.08 1.54 -15.16
CA GLN A 68 -0.94 2.56 -15.37
C GLN A 68 -0.58 3.88 -14.67
N LYS A 69 -0.06 3.81 -13.44
CA LYS A 69 0.35 4.98 -12.67
C LYS A 69 1.59 5.66 -13.26
N ASP A 70 2.58 4.87 -13.67
CA ASP A 70 3.84 5.34 -14.23
C ASP A 70 3.64 6.01 -15.60
N ARG A 71 2.84 5.40 -16.49
CA ARG A 71 2.61 5.90 -17.85
C ARG A 71 1.14 5.78 -18.28
N PRO A 72 0.25 6.64 -17.76
CA PRO A 72 -1.19 6.52 -17.96
C PRO A 72 -1.60 6.61 -19.44
N GLU A 73 -0.97 7.49 -20.23
CA GLU A 73 -1.32 7.62 -21.65
C GLU A 73 -0.88 6.43 -22.51
N GLN A 74 0.35 5.93 -22.31
CA GLN A 74 0.87 4.79 -23.07
C GLN A 74 0.14 3.51 -22.68
N TYR A 75 -0.13 3.34 -21.37
CA TYR A 75 -0.94 2.25 -20.85
C TYR A 75 -2.35 2.27 -21.47
N ARG A 76 -3.02 3.43 -21.49
CA ARG A 76 -4.35 3.58 -22.08
C ARG A 76 -4.37 3.27 -23.57
N LYS A 77 -3.34 3.68 -24.32
CA LYS A 77 -3.21 3.35 -25.75
C LYS A 77 -3.00 1.85 -25.99
N ARG A 78 -2.27 1.17 -25.10
CA ARG A 78 -1.90 -0.24 -25.27
C ARG A 78 -2.96 -1.22 -24.77
N PHE A 79 -3.55 -0.95 -23.60
CA PHE A 79 -4.46 -1.85 -22.90
C PHE A 79 -5.90 -1.32 -22.82
N GLY A 80 -6.15 -0.11 -23.33
CA GLY A 80 -7.45 0.56 -23.28
C GLY A 80 -7.65 1.38 -22.00
N ALA A 81 -8.77 2.10 -21.92
CA ALA A 81 -9.24 2.70 -20.67
C ALA A 81 -9.84 1.62 -19.77
N VAL A 82 -9.05 0.59 -19.45
CA VAL A 82 -9.36 -0.26 -18.32
C VAL A 82 -9.06 0.61 -17.11
N ALA A 83 -10.12 1.24 -16.56
CA ALA A 83 -10.13 1.44 -15.13
C ALA A 83 -9.85 0.05 -14.58
N VAL A 84 -8.64 -0.19 -14.12
CA VAL A 84 -8.43 -1.29 -13.18
C VAL A 84 -9.24 -0.82 -11.97
N GLU A 85 -10.56 -1.08 -12.02
CA GLU A 85 -11.32 -1.26 -10.81
C GLU A 85 -10.59 -2.42 -10.18
N ILE A 86 -9.70 -2.06 -9.25
CA ILE A 86 -9.13 -3.02 -8.34
C ILE A 86 -10.39 -3.54 -7.65
N GLU A 87 -10.93 -4.67 -8.12
CA GLU A 87 -11.83 -5.49 -7.32
C GLU A 87 -10.99 -5.88 -6.12
N SER A 88 -10.94 -4.95 -5.18
CA SER A 88 -10.19 -5.08 -3.97
C SER A 88 -11.03 -6.02 -3.12
N PRO A 89 -10.47 -7.15 -2.67
CA PRO A 89 -11.14 -7.95 -1.64
C PRO A 89 -11.36 -7.13 -0.35
N ILE A 90 -10.74 -5.95 -0.26
CA ILE A 90 -10.83 -5.00 0.84
C ILE A 90 -12.02 -4.08 0.59
N HIS A 91 -13.14 -4.38 1.25
CA HIS A 91 -14.25 -3.44 1.39
C HIS A 91 -13.95 -2.43 2.50
N LEU A 92 -13.94 -1.14 2.18
CA LEU A 92 -13.87 -0.04 3.15
C LEU A 92 -15.19 0.73 3.11
N GLU A 93 -15.84 0.88 4.27
CA GLU A 93 -16.96 1.79 4.41
C GLU A 93 -16.42 3.19 4.68
N LEU A 94 -16.73 4.13 3.79
CA LEU A 94 -16.30 5.52 3.89
C LEU A 94 -17.49 6.41 4.24
N VAL A 95 -17.24 7.44 5.04
CA VAL A 95 -18.19 8.49 5.37
C VAL A 95 -17.70 9.79 4.77
N ARG A 96 -18.60 10.48 4.08
CA ARG A 96 -18.33 11.82 3.53
C ARG A 96 -18.37 12.86 4.63
N VAL A 97 -17.28 13.59 4.79
CA VAL A 97 -17.20 14.83 5.56
C VAL A 97 -17.40 16.00 4.59
N PRO A 98 -18.48 16.79 4.74
CA PRO A 98 -18.74 17.92 3.85
C PRO A 98 -17.72 19.04 4.05
N ALA A 99 -17.50 19.82 3.00
CA ALA A 99 -16.65 21.00 3.06
C ALA A 99 -17.20 22.03 4.06
N GLY A 100 -16.31 22.73 4.76
CA GLY A 100 -16.73 23.77 5.69
C GLY A 100 -15.62 24.28 6.60
N GLU A 101 -15.97 25.28 7.39
CA GLU A 101 -15.11 25.75 8.47
C GLU A 101 -15.13 24.77 9.66
N PHE A 102 -13.93 24.45 10.13
CA PHE A 102 -13.69 23.60 11.28
C PHE A 102 -12.81 24.34 12.29
N LEU A 103 -13.05 24.10 13.57
CA LEU A 103 -12.27 24.63 14.67
C LEU A 103 -11.35 23.51 15.19
N MET A 104 -10.06 23.62 14.90
CA MET A 104 -9.04 22.61 15.22
C MET A 104 -8.18 23.06 16.40
N GLY A 105 -7.72 22.09 17.19
CA GLY A 105 -6.86 22.31 18.35
C GLY A 105 -7.64 22.54 19.65
N SER A 106 -6.91 22.50 20.75
CA SER A 106 -7.43 22.55 22.11
C SER A 106 -7.43 23.98 22.66
N ASP A 107 -8.50 24.34 23.39
CA ASP A 107 -8.60 25.59 24.13
C ASP A 107 -8.05 25.35 25.54
N PRO A 108 -6.91 25.95 25.93
CA PRO A 108 -6.30 25.74 27.24
C PRO A 108 -7.19 26.19 28.41
N ALA A 109 -8.20 27.04 28.16
CA ALA A 109 -9.16 27.42 29.18
C ALA A 109 -10.18 26.29 29.48
N LYS A 110 -10.40 25.39 28.51
CA LYS A 110 -11.35 24.26 28.60
C LYS A 110 -10.67 22.93 28.84
N ASP A 111 -9.52 22.71 28.21
CA ASP A 111 -8.70 21.52 28.38
C ASP A 111 -7.33 21.90 28.96
N LYS A 112 -7.17 21.65 30.25
CA LYS A 112 -5.95 21.97 31.00
C LYS A 112 -4.85 20.93 30.82
N ASN A 113 -5.18 19.77 30.26
CA ASN A 113 -4.24 18.67 30.05
C ASN A 113 -3.72 18.63 28.60
N ALA A 114 -4.19 19.52 27.73
CA ALA A 114 -3.72 19.62 26.35
C ALA A 114 -2.22 19.94 26.31
N ASP A 115 -1.48 19.12 25.58
CA ASP A 115 -0.05 19.33 25.31
C ASP A 115 0.16 20.57 24.41
N ASP A 116 1.39 21.09 24.36
CA ASP A 116 1.69 22.35 23.66
C ASP A 116 1.51 22.25 22.15
N ASP A 117 1.63 21.06 21.57
CA ASP A 117 1.41 20.79 20.14
C ASP A 117 -0.08 20.64 19.77
N GLU A 118 -0.98 20.51 20.75
CA GLU A 118 -2.42 20.54 20.53
C GLU A 118 -3.00 21.97 20.45
N LYS A 119 -2.19 22.99 20.78
CA LYS A 119 -2.58 24.40 20.91
C LYS A 119 -1.91 25.27 19.84
N PRO A 120 -2.47 26.44 19.48
CA PRO A 120 -3.75 26.98 19.91
C PRO A 120 -4.91 26.48 19.05
N GLN A 121 -6.11 26.63 19.60
CA GLN A 121 -7.33 26.47 18.82
C GLN A 121 -7.44 27.54 17.70
N HIS A 122 -7.69 27.12 16.47
CA HIS A 122 -7.81 28.02 15.31
C HIS A 122 -8.81 27.50 14.26
N ARG A 123 -9.36 28.41 13.47
CA ARG A 123 -10.32 28.08 12.39
C ARG A 123 -9.60 27.77 11.10
N LEU A 124 -10.07 26.76 10.40
CA LEU A 124 -9.59 26.37 9.08
C LEU A 124 -10.75 25.91 8.20
N TYR A 125 -10.63 26.09 6.90
CA TYR A 125 -11.59 25.58 5.93
C TYR A 125 -11.06 24.27 5.34
N LEU A 126 -11.87 23.21 5.39
CA LEU A 126 -11.57 21.95 4.72
C LEU A 126 -12.48 21.78 3.48
N PRO A 127 -11.94 21.31 2.35
CA PRO A 127 -12.78 20.78 1.28
C PRO A 127 -13.51 19.52 1.75
N ASP A 128 -14.45 19.03 0.94
CA ASP A 128 -15.11 17.77 1.18
C ASP A 128 -14.12 16.60 1.00
N PHE A 129 -14.17 15.64 1.91
CA PHE A 129 -13.33 14.44 1.86
C PHE A 129 -14.06 13.24 2.45
N ASP A 130 -13.61 12.05 2.08
CA ASP A 130 -14.13 10.79 2.62
C ASP A 130 -13.13 10.23 3.64
N ILE A 131 -13.62 9.72 4.76
CA ILE A 131 -12.81 9.06 5.79
C ILE A 131 -13.38 7.69 6.12
N GLY A 132 -12.52 6.72 6.45
CA GLY A 132 -12.95 5.39 6.87
C GLY A 132 -13.84 5.49 8.11
N LYS A 133 -15.02 4.86 8.05
CA LYS A 133 -15.92 4.75 9.20
C LYS A 133 -15.27 3.97 10.35
N TYR A 134 -14.40 3.03 9.99
CA TYR A 134 -13.65 2.18 10.91
C TYR A 134 -12.15 2.20 10.58
N PRO A 135 -11.28 1.97 11.57
CA PRO A 135 -9.86 1.71 11.32
C PRO A 135 -9.66 0.48 10.41
N VAL A 136 -8.54 0.46 9.68
CA VAL A 136 -8.15 -0.69 8.85
C VAL A 136 -7.90 -1.90 9.76
N THR A 137 -8.55 -3.01 9.46
CA THR A 137 -8.40 -4.27 10.20
C THR A 137 -7.14 -5.02 9.79
N VAL A 138 -6.65 -5.90 10.67
CA VAL A 138 -5.54 -6.82 10.35
C VAL A 138 -5.88 -7.67 9.11
N ALA A 139 -7.11 -8.16 8.98
CA ALA A 139 -7.52 -8.95 7.82
C ALA A 139 -7.40 -8.17 6.50
N GLN A 140 -7.83 -6.91 6.50
CA GLN A 140 -7.71 -6.02 5.34
C GLN A 140 -6.24 -5.70 5.02
N PHE A 141 -5.44 -5.40 6.06
CA PHE A 141 -4.00 -5.18 5.88
C PHE A 141 -3.28 -6.44 5.36
N ASN A 142 -3.70 -7.63 5.77
CA ASN A 142 -3.13 -8.90 5.29
C ASN A 142 -3.39 -9.11 3.80
N VAL A 143 -4.55 -8.70 3.30
CA VAL A 143 -4.82 -8.70 1.85
C VAL A 143 -3.83 -7.78 1.15
N PHE A 144 -3.59 -6.59 1.68
CA PHE A 144 -2.59 -5.66 1.16
C PHE A 144 -1.17 -6.26 1.18
N VAL A 145 -0.72 -6.83 2.29
CA VAL A 145 0.62 -7.42 2.41
C VAL A 145 0.80 -8.57 1.43
N LYS A 146 -0.18 -9.48 1.32
CA LYS A 146 -0.15 -10.58 0.35
C LYS A 146 -0.12 -10.07 -1.09
N ALA A 147 -0.94 -9.07 -1.39
CA ALA A 147 -1.05 -8.50 -2.72
C ALA A 147 0.13 -7.61 -3.11
N THR A 148 0.99 -7.18 -2.18
CA THR A 148 2.10 -6.27 -2.50
C THR A 148 3.47 -6.84 -2.16
N GLY A 149 3.53 -7.92 -1.37
CA GLY A 149 4.77 -8.38 -0.75
C GLY A 149 5.36 -7.35 0.22
N HIS A 150 4.58 -6.39 0.71
CA HIS A 150 5.09 -5.30 1.52
C HIS A 150 5.70 -5.82 2.84
N PRO A 151 7.00 -5.59 3.10
CA PRO A 151 7.64 -6.03 4.33
C PRO A 151 7.13 -5.18 5.50
N THR A 152 6.53 -5.83 6.50
CA THR A 152 5.99 -5.13 7.66
C THR A 152 7.10 -4.53 8.51
N ALA A 153 6.79 -3.47 9.28
CA ALA A 153 7.77 -2.83 10.16
C ALA A 153 8.40 -3.84 11.14
N ALA A 154 7.62 -4.82 11.62
CA ALA A 154 8.11 -5.86 12.50
C ALA A 154 9.08 -6.83 11.82
N GLU A 155 8.85 -7.16 10.55
CA GLU A 155 9.77 -7.98 9.76
C GLU A 155 11.06 -7.24 9.42
N GLN A 156 10.98 -5.93 9.15
CA GLN A 156 12.17 -5.11 8.89
C GLN A 156 13.02 -4.92 10.16
N GLN A 157 12.37 -4.73 11.31
CA GLN A 157 13.04 -4.47 12.59
C GLN A 157 13.43 -5.78 13.32
N GLY A 158 12.85 -6.92 12.92
CA GLY A 158 13.07 -8.23 13.55
C GLY A 158 12.30 -8.42 14.87
N TYR A 159 11.49 -7.46 15.29
CA TYR A 159 10.65 -7.54 16.48
C TYR A 159 9.44 -6.58 16.37
N SER A 160 8.42 -6.81 17.21
CA SER A 160 7.33 -5.86 17.43
C SER A 160 7.05 -5.68 18.92
N ARG A 161 6.49 -4.53 19.31
CA ARG A 161 5.98 -4.32 20.67
C ARG A 161 4.51 -4.71 20.73
N VAL A 162 4.20 -5.71 21.55
CA VAL A 162 2.85 -6.24 21.73
C VAL A 162 2.32 -5.85 23.10
N TRP A 163 1.10 -5.33 23.16
CA TRP A 163 0.42 -5.08 24.42
C TRP A 163 -0.16 -6.37 24.96
N MET A 164 0.37 -6.84 26.08
CA MET A 164 -0.02 -8.11 26.73
C MET A 164 -1.20 -7.92 27.71
N GLY A 165 -1.96 -6.83 27.57
CA GLY A 165 -3.04 -6.45 28.49
C GLY A 165 -2.57 -5.68 29.73
N THR A 166 -1.33 -5.89 30.20
CA THR A 166 -0.77 -5.22 31.38
C THR A 166 0.55 -4.49 31.13
N LYS A 167 1.27 -4.86 30.07
CA LYS A 167 2.56 -4.28 29.70
C LYS A 167 2.84 -4.45 28.22
N TRP A 168 3.72 -3.59 27.70
CA TRP A 168 4.34 -3.74 26.40
C TRP A 168 5.51 -4.72 26.49
N GLU A 169 5.54 -5.72 25.62
CA GLU A 169 6.67 -6.64 25.49
C GLU A 169 7.21 -6.63 24.06
N GLU A 170 8.53 -6.73 23.93
CA GLU A 170 9.19 -6.91 22.64
C GLU A 170 9.18 -8.38 22.27
N VAL A 171 8.50 -8.69 21.17
CA VAL A 171 8.38 -10.05 20.64
C VAL A 171 9.24 -10.13 19.38
N SER A 172 10.34 -10.86 19.49
CA SER A 172 11.23 -11.14 18.35
C SER A 172 10.54 -12.04 17.33
N GLY A 173 10.68 -11.73 16.05
CA GLY A 173 10.05 -12.48 14.96
C GLY A 173 8.52 -12.33 14.89
N ALA A 174 7.96 -11.30 15.52
CA ALA A 174 6.55 -10.98 15.38
C ALA A 174 6.22 -10.65 13.92
N VAL A 175 5.28 -11.40 13.35
CA VAL A 175 4.75 -11.18 12.00
C VAL A 175 3.28 -10.78 12.10
N TYR A 176 2.73 -10.20 11.03
CA TYR A 176 1.32 -9.78 10.99
C TYR A 176 0.32 -10.95 11.19
N THR A 177 0.76 -12.19 11.00
CA THR A 177 -0.02 -13.41 11.28
C THR A 177 0.18 -13.94 12.70
N TRP A 178 0.85 -13.20 13.59
CA TRP A 178 1.15 -13.69 14.92
C TRP A 178 -0.16 -13.91 15.71
N PRO A 179 -0.45 -15.14 16.19
CA PRO A 179 -1.75 -15.49 16.76
C PRO A 179 -2.18 -14.65 17.98
N GLY A 180 -1.23 -14.07 18.72
CA GLY A 180 -1.53 -13.24 19.88
C GLY A 180 -1.82 -11.76 19.56
N ALA A 181 -1.77 -11.35 18.29
CA ALA A 181 -2.23 -10.02 17.85
C ALA A 181 -3.77 -9.95 17.72
N THR A 182 -4.47 -11.06 17.99
CA THR A 182 -5.94 -11.22 17.88
C THR A 182 -6.74 -10.42 18.94
N LEU A 183 -6.14 -9.47 19.66
CA LEU A 183 -6.84 -8.72 20.71
C LEU A 183 -6.70 -7.21 20.52
N TRP A 184 -7.20 -6.71 19.40
CA TRP A 184 -8.18 -5.64 19.55
C TRP A 184 -9.52 -6.34 19.68
N PRO A 185 -10.33 -6.06 20.72
CA PRO A 185 -11.67 -6.61 20.77
C PRO A 185 -12.33 -6.20 19.46
N SER A 186 -12.73 -7.20 18.67
CA SER A 186 -13.64 -7.01 17.57
C SER A 186 -14.78 -6.16 18.10
N VAL A 187 -14.86 -4.90 17.67
CA VAL A 187 -16.12 -4.18 17.70
C VAL A 187 -17.01 -4.94 16.72
N SER A 188 -17.68 -5.94 17.27
CA SER A 188 -18.80 -6.63 16.65
C SER A 188 -19.79 -5.54 16.24
N GLY A 189 -20.04 -5.46 14.93
CA GLY A 189 -21.12 -4.67 14.37
C GLY A 189 -22.49 -5.17 14.81
#